data_AF-A0A0W1L6S7-F1
#
_entry.id   AF-A0A0W1L6S7-F1
#
_cell.length_a   1.000
_cell.length_b   1.000
_cell.length_c   1.000
_cell.angle_alpha   90.00
_cell.angle_beta   90.00
_cell.angle_gamma   90.00
#
_symmetry.space_group_name_H-M   'P 1'
#
loop_
_entity.id
_entity.type
_entity.pdbx_description
1 polymer ?
#
loop_
_entity_poly.entity_id
_entity_poly.type
_entity_poly.pdbx_seq_one_letter_code
_entity_poly.pdbx_strand_id
1 'polypeptide(L)'
;MPDHLHWLFQLQDEAMSLSNLIGQFKSISTLKVNRERGLSGRIWQPNFYDHKIRAESDLIQQARYIVANPLRARLVKNIGDYPFWNCCYLD
;
A
#
# COMPACT_ATOMS: atom_id res chain seq x y z
N MET A 1 -3.99 2.48 -5.88
CA MET A 1 -5.37 2.78 -6.31
C MET A 1 -5.60 4.28 -6.12
N PRO A 2 -6.59 4.91 -6.78
CA PRO A 2 -6.81 6.37 -6.65
C PRO A 2 -7.17 6.83 -5.24
N ASP A 3 -7.78 5.96 -4.45
CA ASP A 3 -8.40 6.24 -3.15
C ASP A 3 -7.82 5.41 -1.98
N HIS A 4 -7.03 4.37 -2.28
CA HIS A 4 -6.38 3.53 -1.27
C HIS A 4 -5.07 2.89 -1.76
N LEU A 5 -4.37 2.24 -0.84
CA LEU A 5 -3.17 1.45 -1.11
C LEU A 5 -3.36 0.00 -0.70
N HIS A 6 -2.71 -0.90 -1.42
CA HIS A 6 -2.42 -2.25 -0.96
C HIS A 6 -0.91 -2.41 -0.93
N TRP A 7 -0.38 -2.98 0.15
CA TRP A 7 1.06 -3.08 0.36
C TRP A 7 1.40 -4.45 0.93
N LEU A 8 2.34 -5.13 0.25
CA LEU A 8 2.94 -6.37 0.70
C LEU A 8 4.39 -6.08 1.10
N PHE A 9 4.72 -6.32 2.36
CA PHE A 9 6.06 -6.06 2.89
C PHE A 9 6.35 -6.95 4.11
N GLN A 10 7.62 -7.00 4.46
CA GLN A 10 8.11 -7.65 5.66
C GLN A 10 8.67 -6.59 6.62
N LEU A 11 8.26 -6.66 7.89
CA LEU A 11 8.89 -5.88 8.96
C LEU A 11 10.31 -6.43 9.18
N GLN A 12 11.31 -5.55 9.05
CA GLN A 12 12.72 -5.91 9.23
C GLN A 12 13.20 -5.71 10.67
N ASP A 13 12.57 -4.81 11.41
CA ASP A 13 12.90 -4.49 12.79
C ASP A 13 11.87 -5.12 13.74
N GLU A 14 12.34 -6.02 14.61
CA GLU A 14 11.50 -6.70 15.60
C GLU A 14 10.91 -5.74 16.65
N ALA A 15 11.58 -4.60 16.91
CA ALA A 15 11.07 -3.57 17.81
C ALA A 15 9.94 -2.74 17.18
N MET A 16 9.80 -2.78 15.85
CA MET A 16 8.81 -2.00 15.12
C MET A 16 7.51 -2.80 14.91
N SER A 17 6.46 -2.42 15.63
CA SER A 17 5.12 -2.97 15.40
C SER A 17 4.52 -2.47 14.07
N LEU A 18 3.66 -3.30 13.47
CA LEU A 18 2.89 -2.92 12.27
C LEU A 18 2.12 -1.61 12.47
N SER A 19 1.44 -1.48 13.62
CA SER A 19 0.65 -0.28 13.95
C SER A 19 1.51 0.99 14.01
N ASN A 20 2.73 0.91 14.57
CA ASN A 20 3.66 2.03 14.62
C ASN A 20 4.11 2.43 13.23
N LEU A 21 4.51 1.46 12.39
CA LEU A 21 4.91 1.71 11.01
C LEU A 21 3.79 2.40 10.22
N ILE A 22 2.57 1.85 10.27
CA ILE A 22 1.43 2.43 9.55
C ILE A 22 1.07 3.82 10.09
N GLY A 23 1.16 4.04 11.40
CA GLY A 23 0.96 5.36 12.02
C GLY A 23 1.96 6.40 11.51
N GLN A 24 3.25 6.05 11.49
CA GLN A 24 4.30 6.92 10.94
C GLN A 24 4.10 7.19 9.44
N PHE A 25 3.85 6.15 8.65
CA PHE A 25 3.57 6.29 7.22
C PHE A 25 2.41 7.24 6.96
N LYS A 26 1.27 7.05 7.64
CA LYS A 26 0.08 7.89 7.46
C LYS A 26 0.34 9.34 7.89
N SER A 27 1.07 9.54 8.98
CA SER A 27 1.43 10.88 9.48
C SER A 27 2.33 11.63 8.50
N ILE A 28 3.44 11.01 8.11
CA ILE A 28 4.45 11.62 7.22
C ILE A 28 3.84 11.91 5.85
N SER A 29 3.13 10.95 5.26
CA SER A 29 2.48 11.15 3.96
C SER A 29 1.39 12.22 4.01
N THR A 30 0.58 12.27 5.08
CA THR A 30 -0.43 13.33 5.24
C THR A 30 0.22 14.71 5.26
N LEU A 31 1.30 14.88 6.04
CA LEU A 31 2.02 16.14 6.13
C LEU A 31 2.60 16.57 4.77
N LYS A 32 3.26 15.65 4.06
CA LYS A 32 3.89 15.92 2.76
C LYS A 32 2.85 16.30 1.71
N VAL A 33 1.81 15.49 1.53
CA VAL A 33 0.77 15.73 0.52
C VAL A 33 0.00 17.01 0.80
N ASN A 34 -0.34 17.29 2.07
CA ASN A 34 -1.00 18.55 2.43
C ASN A 34 -0.12 19.76 2.13
N ARG A 35 1.18 19.70 2.47
CA ARG A 35 2.13 20.77 2.16
C ARG A 35 2.23 21.02 0.66
N GLU A 36 2.37 19.96 -0.14
CA GLU A 36 2.47 20.07 -1.60
C GLU A 36 1.20 20.64 -2.24
N ARG A 37 0.03 20.34 -1.67
CA ARG A 37 -1.27 20.83 -2.18
C ARG A 37 -1.70 22.17 -1.58
N GLY A 38 -0.98 22.71 -0.60
CA GLY A 38 -1.41 23.89 0.16
C GLY A 38 -2.71 23.65 0.96
N LEU A 39 -2.98 22.40 1.34
CA LEU A 39 -4.18 21.99 2.05
C LEU A 39 -3.86 21.63 3.51
N SER A 40 -4.90 21.41 4.30
CA SER A 40 -4.80 20.84 5.65
C SER A 40 -5.92 19.83 5.89
N GLY A 41 -5.75 19.00 6.91
CA GLY A 41 -6.75 17.99 7.30
C GLY A 41 -6.29 16.56 7.07
N ARG A 42 -7.24 15.63 7.20
CA ARG A 42 -7.00 14.19 7.18
C ARG A 42 -7.03 13.66 5.75
N ILE A 43 -6.02 12.90 5.36
CA ILE A 43 -5.97 12.18 4.08
C ILE A 43 -6.40 10.72 4.27
N TRP A 44 -5.94 10.07 5.34
CA TRP A 44 -6.22 8.65 5.58
C TRP A 44 -7.47 8.40 6.41
N GLN A 45 -8.19 7.34 6.03
CA GLN A 45 -9.21 6.74 6.88
C GLN A 45 -8.60 6.24 8.22
N PRO A 46 -9.37 6.24 9.33
CA PRO A 46 -8.92 5.61 10.57
C PRO A 46 -8.66 4.12 10.35
N ASN A 47 -7.75 3.54 11.15
CA ASN A 47 -7.39 2.12 11.12
C ASN A 47 -6.81 1.64 9.78
N PHE A 48 -6.39 0.38 9.74
CA PHE A 48 -5.93 -0.29 8.54
C PHE A 48 -6.39 -1.76 8.61
N TYR A 49 -6.41 -2.41 7.46
CA TYR A 49 -6.60 -3.85 7.37
C TYR A 49 -5.23 -4.50 7.22
N ASP A 50 -5.00 -5.61 7.92
CA ASP A 50 -3.80 -6.42 7.78
C ASP A 50 -4.15 -7.91 7.66
N HIS A 51 -3.24 -8.63 7.00
CA HIS A 51 -3.29 -10.08 6.87
C HIS A 51 -1.86 -10.62 7.01
N LYS A 52 -1.62 -11.41 8.06
CA LYS A 52 -0.30 -12.02 8.30
C LYS A 52 -0.13 -13.26 7.43
N ILE A 53 0.83 -13.19 6.51
CA ILE A 53 1.21 -14.31 5.63
C ILE A 53 1.99 -15.35 6.43
N ARG A 54 1.58 -16.62 6.31
CA ARG A 54 2.13 -17.76 7.07
C ARG A 54 2.78 -18.83 6.20
N ALA A 55 2.53 -18.80 4.90
CA ALA A 55 3.02 -19.78 3.94
C ALA A 55 3.29 -19.11 2.59
N GLU A 56 4.14 -19.73 1.79
CA GLU A 56 4.52 -19.21 0.47
C GLU A 56 3.34 -19.18 -0.52
N SER A 57 2.42 -20.14 -0.44
CA SER A 57 1.21 -20.15 -1.27
C SER A 57 0.33 -18.92 -1.02
N ASP A 58 0.20 -18.50 0.23
CA ASP A 58 -0.51 -17.27 0.62
C ASP A 58 0.24 -16.04 0.11
N LEU A 59 1.58 -16.00 0.22
CA LEU A 59 2.39 -14.91 -0.34
C LEU A 59 2.11 -14.68 -1.83
N ILE A 60 2.16 -15.75 -2.63
CA ILE A 60 1.90 -15.69 -4.08
C ILE A 60 0.46 -15.24 -4.35
N GLN A 61 -0.50 -15.73 -3.57
CA GLN A 61 -1.90 -15.35 -3.71
C GLN A 61 -2.12 -13.85 -3.43
N GLN A 62 -1.56 -13.33 -2.33
CA GLN A 62 -1.66 -11.90 -1.99
C GLN A 62 -0.96 -11.02 -3.02
N ALA A 63 0.22 -11.42 -3.51
CA ALA A 63 0.93 -10.67 -4.54
C ALA A 63 0.10 -10.57 -5.84
N ARG A 64 -0.45 -11.69 -6.31
CA ARG A 64 -1.34 -11.72 -7.48
C ARG A 64 -2.59 -10.88 -7.27
N TYR A 65 -3.19 -10.94 -6.07
CA TYR A 65 -4.34 -10.12 -5.72
C TYR A 65 -4.02 -8.62 -5.84
N ILE A 66 -2.91 -8.18 -5.25
CA ILE A 66 -2.47 -6.78 -5.26
C ILE A 66 -2.29 -6.27 -6.69
N VAL A 67 -1.53 -7.01 -7.50
CA VAL A 67 -1.22 -6.66 -8.89
C VAL A 67 -2.49 -6.64 -9.76
N ALA A 68 -3.48 -7.47 -9.47
CA ALA A 68 -4.76 -7.51 -10.20
C ALA A 68 -5.77 -6.44 -9.78
N ASN A 69 -5.57 -5.70 -8.68
CA ASN A 69 -6.56 -4.72 -8.20
C ASN A 69 -6.89 -3.60 -9.21
N PRO A 70 -5.91 -3.01 -9.93
CA PRO A 70 -6.22 -2.02 -10.96
C PRO A 70 -7.14 -2.56 -12.07
N LEU A 71 -6.97 -3.82 -12.48
CA LEU A 71 -7.88 -4.49 -13.42
C LEU A 71 -9.28 -4.68 -12.81
N ARG A 72 -9.35 -5.21 -11.58
CA ARG A 72 -10.62 -5.47 -10.88
C ARG A 72 -11.45 -4.20 -10.70
N ALA A 73 -10.77 -3.08 -10.44
CA ALA A 73 -11.37 -1.76 -10.34
C ALA A 73 -11.61 -1.06 -11.69
N ARG A 74 -11.30 -1.73 -12.81
CA ARG A 74 -11.48 -1.22 -14.18
C ARG A 74 -10.73 0.09 -14.47
N LEU A 75 -9.62 0.32 -13.77
CA LEU A 75 -8.75 1.49 -14.00
C LEU A 75 -7.92 1.33 -15.28
N VAL A 76 -7.63 0.08 -15.64
CA VAL A 76 -6.82 -0.30 -16.79
C VAL A 76 -7.39 -1.54 -17.47
N LYS A 77 -7.06 -1.75 -18.74
CA LYS A 77 -7.41 -2.99 -19.48
C LYS A 77 -6.31 -4.05 -19.38
N ASN A 78 -5.06 -3.63 -19.20
CA ASN A 78 -3.92 -4.50 -18.93
C ASN A 78 -3.24 -4.06 -17.63
N ILE A 79 -2.74 -5.02 -16.85
CA ILE A 79 -2.05 -4.75 -15.57
C ILE A 79 -0.88 -3.79 -15.77
N GLY A 80 -0.09 -4.00 -16.83
CA GLY A 80 1.09 -3.20 -17.13
C GLY A 80 0.80 -1.72 -17.41
N ASP A 81 -0.45 -1.35 -17.69
CA ASP A 81 -0.83 0.03 -17.95
C ASP A 81 -1.01 0.83 -16.65
N TYR A 82 -1.05 0.17 -15.49
CA TYR A 82 -1.11 0.87 -14.21
C TYR A 82 0.31 1.30 -13.82
N PRO A 83 0.60 2.59 -13.56
CA PRO A 83 1.97 3.01 -13.31
C PRO A 83 2.40 2.92 -11.83
N PHE A 84 1.49 2.51 -10.93
CA PHE A 84 1.71 2.59 -9.47
C PHE A 84 1.74 1.22 -8.77
N TRP A 85 2.27 0.17 -9.43
CA TRP A 85 2.47 -1.16 -8.82
C TRP A 85 3.96 -1.46 -8.56
N ASN A 86 4.73 -0.45 -8.13
CA ASN A 86 6.16 -0.61 -7.87
C ASN A 86 6.45 -1.80 -6.95
N CYS A 87 7.47 -2.58 -7.31
CA CYS A 87 8.01 -3.65 -6.47
C CYS A 87 9.54 -3.64 -6.56
N CYS A 88 10.20 -4.23 -5.57
CA CYS A 88 11.67 -4.28 -5.47
C CYS A 88 12.36 -5.12 -6.57
N TYR A 89 11.61 -5.72 -7.49
CA TYR A 89 12.12 -6.52 -8.61
C TYR A 89 11.98 -5.82 -9.96
N LEU A 90 11.54 -4.55 -9.98
CA LEU A 90 11.45 -3.74 -11.21
C LEU A 90 12.70 -2.89 -11.47
N ASP A 91 13.69 -2.95 -10.58
CA ASP A 91 14.98 -2.26 -10.67
C ASP A 91 16.08 -3.20 -11.21
#